data_AF-A0A9J6PL91-F1
#
_entry.id   AF-A0A9J6PL91-F1
#
_cell.length_a   1.000
_cell.length_b   1.000
_cell.length_c   1.000
_cell.angle_alpha   90.00
_cell.angle_beta   90.00
_cell.angle_gamma   90.00
#
_symmetry.space_group_name_H-M   'P 1'
#
loop_
_entity.id
_entity.type
_entity.pdbx_description
1 polymer ?
#
loop_
_entity_poly.entity_id
_entity_poly.type
_entity_poly.pdbx_seq_one_letter_code
_entity_poly.pdbx_strand_id
1 'polypeptide(L)'
;MAQLGDIAPAPAGPDFTNGTDGADFTLPPAEPEAPTRTSRFSGLTVMNPGQPPGNIGTMTHQLAGQYGVNPESYGRLVMIESTGNPAAHNTGTDARGLTQLTPPIRAKYGAGDGFDAHTNLRAGLDFITGDVLPSLSAATGIPQNELTAVHVYLSHQQGATGGPLLINAANADDPRPAWQVLQEGVNDLRREWGRPLMTAEQAQATIRRNLPPEVRDQTATITAGDYVDIWTQKFGEPAASTPFLAQGANAGT
;
A
#
# COMPACT_ATOMS: atom_id res chain seq x y z
N MET A 1 -1.40 31.75 -19.40
CA MET A 1 -0.73 31.31 -18.16
C MET A 1 -1.79 31.22 -17.08
N ALA A 2 -2.30 30.02 -16.78
CA ALA A 2 -3.35 29.82 -15.79
C ALA A 2 -2.71 29.40 -14.47
N GLN A 3 -2.99 30.16 -13.41
CA GLN A 3 -2.57 29.91 -12.04
C GLN A 3 -3.30 28.67 -11.50
N LEU A 4 -2.53 27.69 -11.01
CA LEU A 4 -3.03 26.60 -10.18
C LEU A 4 -3.34 27.18 -8.80
N GLY A 5 -4.63 27.31 -8.50
CA GLY A 5 -5.14 27.83 -7.25
C GLY A 5 -4.80 26.94 -6.06
N ASP A 6 -4.59 27.59 -4.94
CA ASP A 6 -4.23 27.05 -3.63
C ASP A 6 -5.17 25.91 -3.21
N ILE A 7 -4.61 24.71 -3.08
CA ILE A 7 -5.27 23.60 -2.39
C ILE A 7 -4.98 23.80 -0.89
N ALA A 8 -5.99 24.30 -0.17
CA ALA A 8 -5.96 24.35 1.28
C ALA A 8 -5.69 22.95 1.87
N PRO A 9 -4.94 22.84 2.97
CA PRO A 9 -4.73 21.56 3.65
C PRO A 9 -6.07 20.96 4.06
N ALA A 10 -6.20 19.64 3.89
CA ALA A 10 -7.40 18.92 4.31
C ALA A 10 -7.62 19.13 5.82
N PRO A 11 -8.86 19.42 6.27
CA PRO A 11 -9.17 19.34 7.68
C PRO A 11 -8.96 17.90 8.17
N ALA A 12 -8.51 17.75 9.41
CA ALA A 12 -8.46 16.45 10.08
C ALA A 12 -9.83 15.77 9.95
N GLY A 13 -9.83 14.54 9.43
CA GLY A 13 -11.03 13.70 9.45
C GLY A 13 -11.49 13.48 10.89
N PRO A 14 -12.77 13.10 11.10
CA PRO A 14 -13.29 12.83 12.43
C PRO A 14 -12.43 11.77 13.15
N ASP A 15 -12.10 12.10 14.39
CA ASP A 15 -11.48 11.21 15.37
C ASP A 15 -12.53 10.16 15.78
N PHE A 16 -12.28 8.90 15.42
CA PHE A 16 -13.11 7.75 15.81
C PHE A 16 -12.52 6.99 16.99
N THR A 17 -11.90 7.69 17.94
CA THR A 17 -11.56 7.08 19.23
C THR A 17 -12.75 7.14 20.20
N ASN A 18 -13.11 5.97 20.73
CA ASN A 18 -14.08 5.65 21.80
C ASN A 18 -15.57 5.53 21.44
N GLY A 19 -15.98 4.29 21.23
CA GLY A 19 -17.33 3.79 21.52
C GLY A 19 -17.23 2.42 22.17
N THR A 20 -17.16 2.38 23.51
CA THR A 20 -17.24 1.14 24.30
C THR A 20 -18.71 0.78 24.51
N ASP A 21 -19.20 -0.25 23.82
CA ASP A 21 -20.39 -0.99 24.25
C ASP A 21 -20.13 -2.49 24.05
N GLY A 22 -20.03 -3.18 25.19
CA GLY A 22 -19.73 -4.61 25.27
C GLY A 22 -20.93 -5.47 24.90
N ALA A 23 -21.01 -5.84 23.62
CA ALA A 23 -21.83 -6.96 23.17
C ALA A 23 -20.95 -8.21 23.03
N ASP A 24 -21.32 -9.24 23.78
CA ASP A 24 -20.77 -10.59 23.77
C ASP A 24 -20.79 -11.17 22.33
N PHE A 25 -19.62 -11.19 21.68
CA PHE A 25 -19.45 -11.65 20.30
C PHE A 25 -18.90 -13.08 20.33
N THR A 26 -19.79 -14.07 20.40
CA THR A 26 -19.43 -15.43 19.99
C THR A 26 -19.02 -15.39 18.52
N LEU A 27 -17.74 -15.67 18.25
CA LEU A 27 -17.21 -15.76 16.89
C LEU A 27 -18.02 -16.80 16.10
N PRO A 28 -18.54 -16.46 14.90
CA PRO A 28 -19.02 -17.49 13.98
C PRO A 28 -17.86 -18.42 13.61
N PRO A 29 -18.12 -19.71 13.31
CA PRO A 29 -17.08 -20.63 12.86
C PRO A 29 -16.37 -20.06 11.62
N ALA A 30 -15.05 -20.25 11.56
CA ALA A 30 -14.20 -19.78 10.48
C ALA A 30 -14.83 -20.08 9.10
N GLU A 31 -15.00 -19.05 8.29
CA GLU A 31 -15.40 -19.21 6.89
C GLU A 31 -14.39 -20.09 6.14
N PRO A 32 -14.83 -20.85 5.13
CA PRO A 32 -13.95 -21.73 4.37
C PRO A 32 -12.82 -20.93 3.70
N GLU A 33 -11.62 -21.50 3.67
CA GLU A 33 -10.43 -20.93 3.04
C GLU A 33 -10.77 -20.37 1.64
N ALA A 34 -10.37 -19.12 1.40
CA ALA A 34 -10.57 -18.46 0.11
C ALA A 34 -10.00 -19.34 -1.03
N PRO A 35 -10.69 -19.43 -2.18
CA PRO A 35 -10.26 -20.29 -3.27
C PRO A 35 -8.85 -19.92 -3.75
N THR A 36 -8.04 -20.93 -4.06
CA THR A 36 -6.68 -20.75 -4.56
C THR A 36 -6.72 -20.15 -5.98
N ARG A 37 -6.62 -18.82 -6.10
CA ARG A 37 -6.57 -18.12 -7.39
C ARG A 37 -5.27 -18.46 -8.12
N THR A 38 -5.37 -18.99 -9.34
CA THR A 38 -4.21 -19.22 -10.20
C THR A 38 -3.96 -17.98 -11.07
N SER A 39 -2.86 -17.27 -10.82
CA SER A 39 -2.51 -16.07 -11.59
C SER A 39 -2.27 -16.38 -13.07
N ARG A 40 -2.96 -15.64 -13.95
CA ARG A 40 -2.75 -15.72 -15.41
C ARG A 40 -1.52 -14.96 -15.90
N PHE A 41 -0.78 -14.25 -15.03
CA PHE A 41 0.38 -13.43 -15.38
C PHE A 41 1.74 -14.13 -15.21
N SER A 42 1.76 -15.45 -15.40
CA SER A 42 2.99 -16.24 -15.42
C SER A 42 4.01 -15.64 -16.39
N GLY A 43 5.21 -15.30 -15.89
CA GLY A 43 6.30 -14.72 -16.69
C GLY A 43 6.54 -13.22 -16.53
N LEU A 44 5.81 -12.51 -15.66
CA LEU A 44 6.26 -11.18 -15.21
C LEU A 44 7.66 -11.29 -14.62
N THR A 45 8.56 -10.41 -15.06
CA THR A 45 9.89 -10.28 -14.47
C THR A 45 9.72 -10.01 -12.98
N VAL A 46 10.01 -11.04 -12.18
CA VAL A 46 10.24 -10.89 -10.74
C VAL A 46 11.44 -9.95 -10.67
N MET A 47 11.24 -8.75 -10.11
CA MET A 47 12.40 -7.87 -9.88
C MET A 47 13.39 -8.65 -9.03
N ASN A 48 14.69 -8.54 -9.31
CA ASN A 48 15.71 -9.24 -8.54
C ASN A 48 15.41 -9.00 -7.04
N PRO A 49 14.92 -10.02 -6.29
CA PRO A 49 14.27 -9.82 -5.00
C PRO A 49 15.30 -9.65 -3.88
N GLY A 50 16.48 -9.15 -4.24
CA GLY A 50 17.56 -8.90 -3.33
C GLY A 50 17.21 -7.77 -2.39
N GLN A 51 17.80 -7.82 -1.20
CA GLN A 51 17.87 -6.65 -0.34
C GLN A 51 18.50 -5.47 -1.10
N PRO A 52 18.16 -4.22 -0.75
CA PRO A 52 18.87 -3.06 -1.28
C PRO A 52 20.38 -3.24 -1.12
N PRO A 53 21.21 -2.80 -2.09
CA PRO A 53 22.64 -3.12 -2.06
C PRO A 53 23.37 -2.39 -0.92
N GLY A 54 24.46 -3.01 -0.47
CA GLY A 54 25.46 -2.39 0.40
C GLY A 54 24.93 -1.81 1.70
N ASN A 55 25.29 -0.55 1.97
CA ASN A 55 24.91 0.15 3.19
C ASN A 55 23.40 0.39 3.28
N ILE A 56 22.70 0.53 2.15
CA ILE A 56 21.24 0.73 2.14
C ILE A 56 20.55 -0.52 2.68
N GLY A 57 20.91 -1.72 2.21
CA GLY A 57 20.31 -2.96 2.71
C GLY A 57 20.54 -3.17 4.20
N THR A 58 21.76 -2.85 4.69
CA THR A 58 22.07 -2.93 6.11
C THR A 58 21.21 -1.98 6.93
N MET A 59 21.06 -0.73 6.48
CA MET A 59 20.26 0.29 7.13
C MET A 59 18.77 -0.07 7.13
N THR A 60 18.24 -0.52 6.00
CA THR A 60 16.86 -1.00 5.84
C THR A 60 16.56 -2.14 6.81
N HIS A 61 17.46 -3.14 6.90
CA HIS A 61 17.29 -4.26 7.82
C HIS A 61 17.30 -3.80 9.28
N GLN A 62 18.26 -2.97 9.68
CA GLN A 62 18.37 -2.46 11.04
C GLN A 62 17.12 -1.67 11.46
N LEU A 63 16.65 -0.75 10.61
CA LEU A 63 15.46 0.06 10.90
C LEU A 63 14.19 -0.80 10.93
N ALA A 64 14.01 -1.73 9.99
CA ALA A 64 12.86 -2.64 10.01
C ALA A 64 12.78 -3.43 11.33
N GLY A 65 13.92 -3.95 11.80
CA GLY A 65 14.01 -4.66 13.07
C GLY A 65 13.61 -3.81 14.28
N GLN A 66 13.96 -2.52 14.30
CA GLN A 66 13.57 -1.59 15.37
C GLN A 66 12.05 -1.36 15.43
N TYR A 67 11.37 -1.47 14.28
CA TYR A 67 9.91 -1.30 14.17
C TYR A 67 9.14 -2.62 14.28
N GLY A 68 9.82 -3.75 14.53
CA GLY A 68 9.18 -5.07 14.49
C GLY A 68 8.64 -5.44 13.11
N VAL A 69 9.15 -4.82 12.05
CA VAL A 69 8.79 -5.07 10.65
C VAL A 69 9.71 -6.14 10.07
N ASN A 70 9.16 -7.03 9.26
CA ASN A 70 9.91 -8.02 8.51
C ASN A 70 10.93 -7.31 7.56
N PRO A 71 12.24 -7.50 7.76
CA PRO A 71 13.26 -6.84 6.95
C PRO A 71 13.22 -7.19 5.46
N GLU A 72 12.81 -8.42 5.13
CA GLU A 72 12.70 -8.85 3.74
C GLU A 72 11.56 -8.14 3.03
N SER A 73 10.40 -8.06 3.68
CA SER A 73 9.23 -7.35 3.16
C SER A 73 9.51 -5.87 2.95
N TYR A 74 10.15 -5.22 3.92
CA TYR A 74 10.48 -3.80 3.81
C TYR A 74 11.59 -3.53 2.78
N GLY A 75 12.60 -4.39 2.72
CA GLY A 75 13.64 -4.34 1.68
C GLY A 75 13.06 -4.47 0.26
N ARG A 76 12.08 -5.34 0.06
CA ARG A 76 11.40 -5.50 -1.23
C ARG A 76 10.58 -4.26 -1.60
N LEU A 77 9.88 -3.65 -0.65
CA LEU A 77 9.21 -2.36 -0.88
C LEU A 77 10.21 -1.31 -1.38
N VAL A 78 11.37 -1.16 -0.71
CA VAL A 78 12.42 -0.21 -1.14
C VAL A 78 12.93 -0.51 -2.55
N MET A 79 13.11 -1.78 -2.88
CA MET A 79 13.55 -2.18 -4.22
C MET A 79 12.52 -1.87 -5.30
N ILE A 80 11.23 -2.07 -5.01
CA ILE A 80 10.15 -1.76 -5.95
C ILE A 80 10.04 -0.24 -6.16
N GLU A 81 10.12 0.54 -5.09
CA GLU A 81 9.93 1.99 -5.14
C GLU A 81 11.12 2.74 -5.78
N SER A 82 12.34 2.30 -5.53
CA SER A 82 13.54 3.07 -5.90
C SER A 82 14.70 2.27 -6.47
N THR A 83 14.60 0.94 -6.54
CA THR A 83 15.74 0.04 -6.81
C THR A 83 16.92 0.24 -5.83
N GLY A 84 16.62 0.73 -4.61
CA GLY A 84 17.63 1.06 -3.60
C GLY A 84 18.37 2.38 -3.86
N ASN A 85 17.87 3.24 -4.74
CA ASN A 85 18.47 4.53 -5.06
C ASN A 85 17.93 5.65 -4.14
N PRO A 86 18.73 6.20 -3.21
CA PRO A 86 18.28 7.28 -2.35
C PRO A 86 18.06 8.60 -3.08
N ALA A 87 18.56 8.75 -4.31
CA ALA A 87 18.32 9.92 -5.17
C ALA A 87 17.12 9.73 -6.12
N ALA A 88 16.33 8.65 -5.98
CA ALA A 88 15.17 8.41 -6.84
C ALA A 88 14.14 9.56 -6.72
N HIS A 89 13.69 10.08 -7.86
CA HIS A 89 12.74 11.18 -7.92
C HIS A 89 11.67 10.94 -8.99
N ASN A 90 10.42 10.92 -8.56
CA ASN A 90 9.28 10.94 -9.45
C ASN A 90 8.86 12.39 -9.72
N THR A 91 9.16 12.90 -10.91
CA THR A 91 8.86 14.29 -11.30
C THR A 91 7.36 14.59 -11.41
N GLY A 92 6.51 13.58 -11.58
CA GLY A 92 5.06 13.75 -11.69
C GLY A 92 4.35 13.92 -10.35
N THR A 93 4.88 13.33 -9.27
CA THR A 93 4.28 13.37 -7.92
C THR A 93 5.15 14.06 -6.87
N ASP A 94 6.39 14.39 -7.21
CA ASP A 94 7.45 14.81 -6.28
C ASP A 94 7.70 13.80 -5.15
N ALA A 95 7.43 12.52 -5.42
CA ALA A 95 7.85 11.41 -4.57
C ALA A 95 9.37 11.23 -4.64
N ARG A 96 10.01 11.02 -3.48
CA ARG A 96 11.48 11.05 -3.36
C ARG A 96 12.04 9.93 -2.50
N GLY A 97 13.27 9.55 -2.83
CA GLY A 97 14.12 8.66 -2.06
C GLY A 97 13.68 7.20 -2.08
N LEU A 98 14.16 6.46 -1.09
CA LEU A 98 14.11 5.00 -1.05
C LEU A 98 12.69 4.42 -1.01
N THR A 99 11.77 5.13 -0.36
CA THR A 99 10.35 4.73 -0.20
C THR A 99 9.38 5.64 -0.95
N GLN A 100 9.90 6.47 -1.86
CA GLN A 100 9.09 7.35 -2.74
C GLN A 100 8.01 8.15 -1.99
N LEU A 101 8.35 8.74 -0.84
CA LEU A 101 7.41 9.52 -0.06
C LEU A 101 7.04 10.83 -0.77
N THR A 102 5.74 11.07 -0.90
CA THR A 102 5.19 12.32 -1.44
C THR A 102 5.40 13.48 -0.47
N PRO A 103 5.35 14.76 -0.94
CA PRO A 103 5.57 15.91 -0.07
C PRO A 103 4.72 15.93 1.23
N PRO A 104 3.40 15.61 1.20
CA PRO A 104 2.60 15.56 2.42
C PRO A 104 3.08 14.53 3.45
N ILE A 105 3.48 13.34 2.98
CA ILE A 105 3.98 12.27 3.85
C ILE A 105 5.36 12.63 4.40
N ARG A 106 6.25 13.18 3.56
CA ARG A 106 7.56 13.68 4.01
C ARG A 106 7.43 14.76 5.08
N ALA A 107 6.47 15.68 4.92
CA ALA A 107 6.20 16.71 5.91
C ALA A 107 5.66 16.12 7.23
N LYS A 108 4.70 15.18 7.15
CA LYS A 108 4.10 14.55 8.32
C LYS A 108 5.10 13.76 9.17
N TYR A 109 6.00 13.01 8.53
CA TYR A 109 6.93 12.10 9.23
C TYR A 109 8.37 12.61 9.32
N GLY A 110 8.59 13.86 8.90
CA GLY A 110 9.88 14.54 9.06
C GLY A 110 10.98 13.94 8.20
N ALA A 111 10.70 13.64 6.92
CA ALA A 111 11.68 13.13 5.96
C ALA A 111 12.52 14.23 5.28
N GLY A 112 12.29 15.51 5.60
CA GLY A 112 12.99 16.64 5.01
C GLY A 112 12.88 16.69 3.47
N ASP A 113 14.02 16.82 2.80
CA ASP A 113 14.10 16.87 1.34
C ASP A 113 13.78 15.52 0.66
N GLY A 114 13.72 14.45 1.44
CA GLY A 114 13.39 13.09 1.02
C GLY A 114 14.56 12.26 0.49
N PHE A 115 15.77 12.82 0.35
CA PHE A 115 16.91 12.12 -0.27
C PHE A 115 17.91 11.56 0.75
N ASP A 116 17.87 12.02 2.01
CA ASP A 116 18.61 11.37 3.09
C ASP A 116 18.06 9.95 3.32
N ALA A 117 18.90 8.95 3.09
CA ALA A 117 18.51 7.54 3.12
C ALA A 117 17.91 7.13 4.47
N HIS A 118 18.57 7.52 5.56
CA HIS A 118 18.15 7.13 6.91
C HIS A 118 16.80 7.75 7.27
N THR A 119 16.66 9.06 7.08
CA THR A 119 15.44 9.78 7.40
C THR A 119 14.28 9.36 6.50
N ASN A 120 14.55 9.06 5.22
CA ASN A 120 13.53 8.55 4.29
C ASN A 120 13.03 7.15 4.71
N LEU A 121 13.92 6.21 5.04
CA LEU A 121 13.54 4.87 5.50
C LEU A 121 12.74 4.95 6.81
N ARG A 122 13.24 5.69 7.80
CA ARG A 122 12.52 5.89 9.08
C ARG A 122 11.11 6.45 8.85
N ALA A 123 10.99 7.53 8.07
CA ALA A 123 9.70 8.13 7.78
C ALA A 123 8.76 7.19 7.00
N GLY A 124 9.29 6.33 6.13
CA GLY A 124 8.52 5.29 5.45
C GLY A 124 7.98 4.23 6.42
N LEU A 125 8.79 3.81 7.40
CA LEU A 125 8.33 2.91 8.47
C LEU A 125 7.28 3.58 9.35
N ASP A 126 7.51 4.81 9.80
CA ASP A 126 6.54 5.59 10.59
C ASP A 126 5.19 5.73 9.86
N PHE A 127 5.22 5.99 8.56
CA PHE A 127 4.02 6.02 7.73
C PHE A 127 3.31 4.66 7.67
N ILE A 128 4.06 3.59 7.44
CA ILE A 128 3.48 2.25 7.31
C ILE A 128 2.88 1.78 8.64
N THR A 129 3.60 1.91 9.74
CA THR A 129 3.13 1.43 11.05
C THR A 129 2.09 2.35 11.67
N GLY A 130 2.18 3.66 11.42
CA GLY A 130 1.27 4.66 11.98
C GLY A 130 -0.06 4.79 11.24
N ASP A 131 -0.04 4.72 9.90
CA ASP A 131 -1.23 4.96 9.08
C ASP A 131 -1.66 3.73 8.30
N VAL A 132 -0.74 3.06 7.59
CA VAL A 132 -1.10 2.01 6.63
C VAL A 132 -1.63 0.77 7.33
N LEU A 133 -0.90 0.19 8.28
CA LEU A 133 -1.30 -1.04 8.95
C LEU A 133 -2.62 -0.89 9.74
N PRO A 134 -2.82 0.15 10.58
CA PRO A 134 -4.08 0.31 11.30
C PRO A 134 -5.26 0.53 10.37
N SER A 135 -5.12 1.41 9.36
CA SER A 135 -6.21 1.70 8.42
C SER A 135 -6.58 0.49 7.58
N LEU A 136 -5.56 -0.26 7.13
CA LEU A 136 -5.76 -1.45 6.31
C LEU A 136 -6.43 -2.57 7.11
N SER A 137 -6.00 -2.79 8.34
CA SER A 137 -6.61 -3.77 9.23
C SER A 137 -8.07 -3.43 9.52
N ALA A 138 -8.37 -2.17 9.85
CA ALA A 138 -9.74 -1.73 10.08
C ALA A 138 -10.63 -1.87 8.84
N ALA A 139 -10.11 -1.60 7.64
CA ALA A 139 -10.90 -1.62 6.41
C ALA A 139 -11.08 -3.03 5.79
N THR A 140 -10.20 -3.97 6.09
CA THR A 140 -10.25 -5.34 5.56
C THR A 140 -10.70 -6.39 6.57
N GLY A 141 -10.67 -6.05 7.87
CA GLY A 141 -10.87 -7.02 8.95
C GLY A 141 -9.69 -7.97 9.18
N ILE A 142 -8.62 -7.88 8.37
CA ILE A 142 -7.42 -8.70 8.52
C ILE A 142 -6.59 -8.15 9.69
N PRO A 143 -6.23 -8.97 10.69
CA PRO A 143 -5.37 -8.54 11.79
C PRO A 143 -4.02 -7.97 11.30
N GLN A 144 -3.49 -6.95 11.96
CA GLN A 144 -2.22 -6.30 11.52
C GLN A 144 -1.04 -7.27 11.42
N ASN A 145 -0.98 -8.25 12.32
CA ASN A 145 0.03 -9.31 12.34
C ASN A 145 -0.16 -10.38 11.25
N GLU A 146 -1.20 -10.28 10.44
CA GLU A 146 -1.49 -11.15 9.29
C GLU A 146 -1.42 -10.40 7.95
N LEU A 147 -1.36 -9.06 7.98
CA LEU A 147 -1.15 -8.26 6.77
C LEU A 147 0.22 -8.55 6.16
N THR A 148 0.26 -8.93 4.89
CA THR A 148 1.49 -9.26 4.16
C THR A 148 2.11 -8.04 3.48
N ALA A 149 3.29 -8.21 2.88
CA ALA A 149 3.94 -7.14 2.12
C ALA A 149 3.09 -6.63 0.95
N VAL A 150 2.33 -7.51 0.29
CA VAL A 150 1.44 -7.13 -0.81
C VAL A 150 0.30 -6.26 -0.31
N HIS A 151 -0.33 -6.65 0.81
CA HIS A 151 -1.40 -5.84 1.43
C HIS A 151 -0.91 -4.42 1.74
N VAL A 152 0.24 -4.31 2.40
CA VAL A 152 0.86 -3.03 2.76
C VAL A 152 1.22 -2.24 1.50
N TYR A 153 1.78 -2.89 0.49
CA TYR A 153 2.21 -2.23 -0.74
C TYR A 153 1.05 -1.67 -1.56
N LEU A 154 -0.04 -2.41 -1.68
CA LEU A 154 -1.25 -1.95 -2.38
C LEU A 154 -1.83 -0.70 -1.71
N SER A 155 -1.84 -0.68 -0.37
CA SER A 155 -2.26 0.49 0.40
C SER A 155 -1.25 1.64 0.35
N HIS A 156 0.04 1.35 0.23
CA HIS A 156 1.06 2.38 -0.03
C HIS A 156 0.82 3.07 -1.38
N GLN A 157 0.50 2.31 -2.43
CA GLN A 157 0.26 2.82 -3.78
C GLN A 157 -1.07 3.57 -3.94
N GLN A 158 -2.13 3.02 -3.37
CA GLN A 158 -3.51 3.48 -3.61
C GLN A 158 -4.08 4.28 -2.44
N GLY A 159 -3.28 4.46 -1.39
CA GLY A 159 -3.67 5.09 -0.14
C GLY A 159 -4.54 4.20 0.74
N ALA A 160 -4.85 4.70 1.94
CA ALA A 160 -5.65 4.03 2.96
C ALA A 160 -7.09 3.71 2.55
N THR A 161 -7.56 4.25 1.42
CA THR A 161 -8.88 3.97 0.86
C THR A 161 -8.82 3.00 -0.32
N GLY A 162 -7.98 3.29 -1.32
CA GLY A 162 -7.96 2.52 -2.55
C GLY A 162 -7.37 1.12 -2.38
N GLY A 163 -6.37 0.96 -1.51
CA GLY A 163 -5.75 -0.34 -1.23
C GLY A 163 -6.75 -1.35 -0.66
N PRO A 164 -7.43 -1.04 0.46
CA PRO A 164 -8.45 -1.92 1.03
C PRO A 164 -9.60 -2.27 0.07
N LEU A 165 -10.07 -1.32 -0.74
CA LEU A 165 -11.11 -1.59 -1.75
C LEU A 165 -10.69 -2.68 -2.73
N LEU A 166 -9.45 -2.61 -3.25
CA LEU A 166 -8.94 -3.60 -4.18
C LEU A 166 -8.68 -4.95 -3.51
N ILE A 167 -8.19 -4.95 -2.26
CA ILE A 167 -7.95 -6.18 -1.50
C ILE A 167 -9.27 -6.90 -1.20
N ASN A 168 -10.28 -6.19 -0.69
CA ASN A 168 -11.59 -6.77 -0.40
C ASN A 168 -12.27 -7.31 -1.67
N ALA A 169 -12.20 -6.55 -2.77
CA ALA A 169 -12.72 -7.01 -4.06
C ALA A 169 -11.97 -8.25 -4.59
N ALA A 170 -10.66 -8.30 -4.39
CA ALA A 170 -9.86 -9.48 -4.72
C ALA A 170 -10.25 -10.70 -3.87
N ASN A 171 -10.48 -10.52 -2.56
CA ASN A 171 -10.91 -11.62 -1.68
C ASN A 171 -12.32 -12.12 -2.01
N ALA A 172 -13.19 -11.24 -2.51
CA ALA A 172 -14.55 -11.56 -2.91
C ALA A 172 -14.67 -12.10 -4.35
N ASP A 173 -13.54 -12.36 -5.04
CA ASP A 173 -13.50 -12.75 -6.45
C ASP A 173 -14.31 -11.82 -7.38
N ASP A 174 -14.26 -10.50 -7.11
CA ASP A 174 -15.00 -9.52 -7.88
C ASP A 174 -14.53 -9.48 -9.35
N PRO A 175 -15.41 -9.74 -10.33
CA PRO A 175 -15.04 -9.81 -11.74
C PRO A 175 -14.86 -8.42 -12.36
N ARG A 176 -15.22 -7.33 -11.66
CA ARG A 176 -15.09 -5.97 -12.19
C ARG A 176 -13.61 -5.60 -12.36
N PRO A 177 -13.28 -4.79 -13.38
CA PRO A 177 -11.96 -4.21 -13.49
C PRO A 177 -11.56 -3.44 -12.23
N ALA A 178 -10.28 -3.52 -11.84
CA ALA A 178 -9.73 -2.84 -10.67
C ALA A 178 -10.02 -1.33 -10.67
N TRP A 179 -9.98 -0.70 -11.85
CA TRP A 179 -10.27 0.73 -11.97
C TRP A 179 -11.72 1.05 -11.63
N GLN A 180 -12.66 0.16 -11.95
CA GLN A 180 -14.07 0.34 -11.68
C GLN A 180 -14.36 0.19 -10.18
N VAL A 181 -13.78 -0.84 -9.55
CA VAL A 181 -13.83 -1.04 -8.09
C VAL A 181 -13.31 0.21 -7.36
N LEU A 182 -12.14 0.70 -7.78
CA LEU A 182 -11.54 1.90 -7.20
C LEU A 182 -12.45 3.13 -7.39
N GLN A 183 -12.97 3.33 -8.61
CA GLN A 183 -13.81 4.48 -8.92
C GLN A 183 -15.07 4.51 -8.05
N GLU A 184 -15.79 3.40 -8.01
CA GLU A 184 -17.08 3.31 -7.31
C GLU A 184 -16.88 3.49 -5.81
N GLY A 185 -15.96 2.75 -5.19
CA GLY A 185 -15.72 2.84 -3.75
C GLY A 185 -15.18 4.22 -3.32
N VAL A 186 -14.29 4.84 -4.10
CA VAL A 186 -13.85 6.22 -3.83
C VAL A 186 -15.00 7.22 -4.01
N ASN A 187 -15.87 7.02 -5.00
CA ASN A 187 -17.00 7.91 -5.23
C ASN A 187 -18.06 7.82 -4.14
N ASP A 188 -18.25 6.67 -3.51
CA ASP A 188 -19.16 6.53 -2.36
C ASP A 188 -18.72 7.44 -1.21
N LEU A 189 -17.44 7.40 -0.85
CA LEU A 189 -16.87 8.28 0.18
C LEU A 189 -16.90 9.76 -0.22
N ARG A 190 -16.59 10.06 -1.50
CA ARG A 190 -16.62 11.44 -1.98
C ARG A 190 -18.03 12.04 -1.98
N ARG A 191 -19.07 11.24 -2.24
CA ARG A 191 -20.46 11.70 -2.11
C ARG A 191 -20.77 12.08 -0.67
N GLU A 192 -20.37 11.24 0.29
CA GLU A 192 -20.52 11.52 1.71
C GLU A 192 -19.85 12.83 2.12
N TRP A 193 -18.66 13.11 1.58
CA TRP A 193 -17.88 14.32 1.89
C TRP A 193 -18.18 15.53 1.00
N GLY A 194 -19.16 15.44 0.09
CA GLY A 194 -19.47 16.52 -0.86
C GLY A 194 -18.31 16.89 -1.79
N ARG A 195 -17.46 15.94 -2.16
CA ARG A 195 -16.27 16.13 -3.02
C ARG A 195 -16.58 15.78 -4.49
N PRO A 196 -15.86 16.38 -5.46
CA PRO A 196 -16.00 16.03 -6.87
C PRO A 196 -15.70 14.56 -7.14
N LEU A 197 -16.59 13.88 -7.85
CA LEU A 197 -16.46 12.46 -8.16
C LEU A 197 -15.25 12.19 -9.08
N MET A 198 -14.60 11.06 -8.86
CA MET A 198 -13.58 10.50 -9.74
C MET A 198 -14.22 9.99 -11.03
N THR A 199 -13.68 10.41 -12.17
CA THR A 199 -14.10 9.91 -13.49
C THR A 199 -13.49 8.54 -13.77
N ALA A 200 -14.06 7.81 -14.75
CA ALA A 200 -13.52 6.51 -15.14
C ALA A 200 -12.09 6.65 -15.69
N GLU A 201 -11.82 7.71 -16.43
CA GLU A 201 -10.49 8.04 -16.95
C GLU A 201 -9.47 8.26 -15.82
N GLN A 202 -9.86 9.00 -14.77
CA GLN A 202 -9.00 9.23 -13.60
C GLN A 202 -8.71 7.91 -12.85
N ALA A 203 -9.71 7.05 -12.70
CA ALA A 203 -9.53 5.76 -12.05
C ALA A 203 -8.63 4.82 -12.87
N GLN A 204 -8.84 4.75 -14.19
CA GLN A 204 -7.98 4.00 -15.10
C GLN A 204 -6.54 4.52 -15.08
N ALA A 205 -6.35 5.84 -15.13
CA ALA A 205 -5.01 6.43 -15.04
C ALA A 205 -4.32 6.08 -13.71
N THR A 206 -5.08 6.02 -12.61
CA THR A 206 -4.56 5.66 -11.29
C THR A 206 -4.08 4.21 -11.24
N ILE A 207 -4.89 3.26 -11.72
CA ILE A 207 -4.48 1.84 -11.83
C ILE A 207 -3.30 1.69 -12.80
N ARG A 208 -3.39 2.28 -14.00
CA ARG A 208 -2.36 2.17 -15.06
C ARG A 208 -1.00 2.67 -14.61
N ARG A 209 -0.95 3.80 -13.88
CA ARG A 209 0.31 4.38 -13.40
C ARG A 209 1.09 3.40 -12.55
N ASN A 210 0.37 2.63 -11.75
CA ASN A 210 0.97 1.71 -10.79
C ASN A 210 1.29 0.37 -11.44
N LEU A 211 0.51 -0.10 -12.42
CA LEU A 211 0.79 -1.35 -13.12
C LEU A 211 2.23 -1.44 -13.71
N PRO A 212 2.86 -2.63 -13.67
CA PRO A 212 4.09 -2.90 -14.39
C PRO A 212 3.96 -2.61 -15.88
N PRO A 213 4.98 -2.05 -16.55
CA PRO A 213 4.92 -1.67 -17.96
C PRO A 213 4.40 -2.77 -18.88
N GLU A 214 4.72 -4.03 -18.58
CA GLU A 214 4.37 -5.22 -19.37
C GLU A 214 2.87 -5.48 -19.46
N VAL A 215 2.08 -4.95 -18.51
CA VAL A 215 0.63 -5.19 -18.41
C VAL A 215 -0.19 -3.90 -18.41
N ARG A 216 0.43 -2.73 -18.56
CA ARG A 216 -0.26 -1.42 -18.54
C ARG A 216 -1.37 -1.30 -19.59
N ASP A 217 -1.21 -1.91 -20.75
CA ASP A 217 -2.20 -1.82 -21.82
C ASP A 217 -3.44 -2.68 -21.54
N GLN A 218 -3.40 -3.54 -20.53
CA GLN A 218 -4.53 -4.35 -20.07
C GLN A 218 -5.36 -3.67 -18.97
N THR A 219 -5.07 -2.40 -18.62
CA THR A 219 -5.72 -1.65 -17.52
C THR A 219 -7.25 -1.76 -17.56
N ALA A 220 -7.85 -1.70 -18.74
CA ALA A 220 -9.31 -1.74 -18.89
C ALA A 220 -9.94 -3.07 -18.42
N THR A 221 -9.17 -4.15 -18.37
CA THR A 221 -9.66 -5.53 -18.18
C THR A 221 -9.05 -6.25 -16.98
N ILE A 222 -8.01 -5.71 -16.35
CA ILE A 222 -7.42 -6.27 -15.14
C ILE A 222 -8.42 -6.14 -14.00
N THR A 223 -8.86 -7.26 -13.43
CA THR A 223 -9.73 -7.29 -12.24
C THR A 223 -8.97 -6.85 -10.99
N ALA A 224 -9.68 -6.61 -9.89
CA ALA A 224 -9.01 -6.39 -8.60
C ALA A 224 -8.14 -7.60 -8.21
N GLY A 225 -8.61 -8.81 -8.49
CA GLY A 225 -7.85 -10.04 -8.26
C GLY A 225 -6.58 -10.15 -9.10
N ASP A 226 -6.69 -9.90 -10.41
CA ASP A 226 -5.54 -9.81 -11.30
C ASP A 226 -4.51 -8.78 -10.79
N TYR A 227 -4.99 -7.62 -10.33
CA TYR A 227 -4.13 -6.55 -9.82
C TYR A 227 -3.34 -6.99 -8.58
N VAL A 228 -3.99 -7.65 -7.62
CA VAL A 228 -3.31 -8.23 -6.45
C VAL A 228 -2.29 -9.29 -6.85
N ASP A 229 -2.66 -10.22 -7.73
CA ASP A 229 -1.80 -11.31 -8.18
C ASP A 229 -0.53 -10.82 -8.89
N ILE A 230 -0.64 -9.76 -9.71
CA ILE A 230 0.50 -9.11 -10.36
C ILE A 230 1.53 -8.63 -9.33
N TRP A 231 1.06 -8.04 -8.24
CA TRP A 231 1.94 -7.54 -7.17
C TRP A 231 2.48 -8.65 -6.28
N THR A 232 1.68 -9.68 -5.98
CA THR A 232 2.15 -10.90 -5.33
C THR A 232 3.33 -11.50 -6.08
N GLN A 233 3.22 -11.64 -7.40
CA GLN A 233 4.31 -12.15 -8.23
C GLN A 233 5.53 -11.23 -8.25
N LYS A 234 5.34 -9.90 -8.29
CA LYS A 234 6.45 -8.93 -8.26
C LYS A 234 7.19 -8.90 -6.92
N PHE A 235 6.48 -9.06 -5.80
CA PHE A 235 7.12 -9.23 -4.50
C PHE A 235 7.88 -10.56 -4.41
N GLY A 236 7.37 -11.60 -5.08
CA GLY A 236 7.90 -12.95 -5.03
C GLY A 236 7.68 -13.61 -3.66
N GLU A 237 7.72 -14.94 -3.63
CA GLU A 237 7.72 -15.68 -2.36
C GLU A 237 9.13 -15.64 -1.70
N PRO A 238 9.25 -15.74 -0.37
CA PRO A 238 8.16 -15.82 0.62
C PRO A 238 7.58 -14.48 1.08
N ALA A 239 8.18 -13.31 0.76
CA ALA A 239 7.72 -12.05 1.35
C ALA A 239 6.30 -11.64 0.96
N ALA A 240 5.79 -12.12 -0.18
CA ALA A 240 4.41 -11.85 -0.56
C ALA A 240 3.39 -12.52 0.38
N SER A 241 3.70 -13.71 0.90
CA SER A 241 2.85 -14.47 1.83
C SER A 241 3.23 -14.30 3.31
N THR A 242 4.43 -13.79 3.59
CA THR A 242 4.89 -13.58 4.96
C THR A 242 4.23 -12.31 5.55
N PRO A 243 3.77 -12.36 6.81
CA PRO A 243 3.35 -11.16 7.52
C PRO A 243 4.39 -10.04 7.45
N PHE A 244 3.90 -8.82 7.24
CA PHE A 244 4.74 -7.63 7.15
C PHE A 244 5.35 -7.29 8.51
N LEU A 245 4.62 -7.54 9.59
CA LEU A 245 5.17 -7.52 10.94
C LEU A 245 5.91 -8.84 11.21
N ALA A 246 7.05 -8.76 11.89
CA ALA A 246 7.82 -9.93 12.29
C ALA A 246 7.08 -10.72 13.38
N GLN A 247 7.09 -12.06 13.28
CA GLN A 247 6.51 -12.91 14.32
C GLN A 247 7.24 -12.69 15.66
N GLY A 248 6.48 -12.52 16.74
CA GLY A 248 7.03 -12.25 18.07
C GLY A 248 7.30 -10.78 18.38
N ALA A 249 6.98 -9.85 17.45
CA ALA A 249 6.77 -8.45 17.80
C ALA A 249 5.47 -8.35 18.61
N ASN A 250 5.55 -8.73 19.89
CA ASN A 250 4.46 -8.49 20.83
C ASN A 250 4.14 -7.00 20.80
N ALA A 251 2.88 -6.69 20.50
CA ALA A 251 2.27 -5.43 20.90
C ALA A 251 2.38 -5.32 22.42
N GLY A 252 3.38 -4.58 22.89
CA GLY A 252 3.58 -4.21 24.28
C GLY A 252 4.53 -3.02 24.26
N THR A 253 4.14 -1.85 24.77
CA THR A 253 3.36 -1.57 25.98
C THR A 253 2.52 -0.31 25.82
#